data_AF-A0AAW9J9J6-F1
#
_entry.id   AF-A0AAW9J9J6-F1
#
_cell.length_a   1.000
_cell.length_b   1.000
_cell.length_c   1.000
_cell.angle_alpha   90.00
_cell.angle_beta   90.00
_cell.angle_gamma   90.00
#
_symmetry.space_group_name_H-M   'P 1'
#
loop_
_entity.id
_entity.type
_entity.pdbx_description
1 polymer ?
#
loop_
_entity_poly.entity_id
_entity_poly.type
_entity_poly.pdbx_seq_one_letter_code
_entity_poly.pdbx_strand_id
1 'polypeptide(L)'
;TAFDLGGPVNKAAGAIAMGLAADAIFPLTGRVLSIIIPPIGLGLATVLDKFVVKRRVFDESLRVVGSTSIMLGLIAVSEGAIPFMLKNPLITIPINMLGAIFGSCTAVALGAVQWNPLPAIWGWPLVENLWAYIV
;
A
#
# COMPACT_ATOMS: atom_id res chain seq x y z
N THR A 1 -6.75 -0.43 -4.58
CA THR A 1 -6.01 0.83 -4.41
C THR A 1 -4.81 0.95 -5.33
N ALA A 2 -3.94 -0.06 -5.40
CA ALA A 2 -2.67 0.01 -6.12
C ALA A 2 -2.74 0.38 -7.62
N PHE A 3 -3.90 0.21 -8.27
CA PHE A 3 -4.10 0.53 -9.68
C PHE A 3 -4.10 2.05 -9.99
N ASP A 4 -4.89 2.82 -9.24
CA ASP A 4 -5.14 4.25 -9.51
C ASP A 4 -4.93 5.16 -8.28
N LEU A 5 -4.35 4.62 -7.20
CA LEU A 5 -3.82 5.36 -6.04
C LEU A 5 -4.80 6.37 -5.41
N GLY A 6 -6.08 5.99 -5.31
CA GLY A 6 -7.14 6.86 -4.79
C GLY A 6 -8.19 7.28 -5.82
N GLY A 7 -8.02 6.87 -7.08
CA GLY A 7 -8.93 7.16 -8.18
C GLY A 7 -10.30 6.44 -8.12
N PRO A 8 -11.09 6.55 -9.21
CA PRO A 8 -12.45 6.02 -9.27
C PRO A 8 -12.55 4.50 -9.06
N VAL A 9 -11.59 3.72 -9.55
CA VAL A 9 -11.57 2.25 -9.42
C VAL A 9 -11.36 1.90 -7.95
N ASN A 10 -10.41 2.56 -7.27
CA ASN A 10 -10.22 2.38 -5.84
C ASN A 10 -11.46 2.75 -5.02
N LYS A 11 -12.14 3.84 -5.34
CA LYS A 11 -13.33 4.28 -4.61
C LYS A 11 -14.49 3.30 -4.79
N ALA A 12 -14.72 2.82 -6.01
CA ALA A 12 -15.75 1.81 -6.29
C ALA A 12 -15.45 0.48 -5.57
N ALA A 13 -14.24 -0.05 -5.69
CA ALA A 13 -13.83 -1.28 -5.00
C ALA A 13 -13.88 -1.12 -3.47
N GLY A 14 -13.52 0.06 -2.97
CA GLY A 14 -13.62 0.39 -1.55
C GLY A 14 -15.06 0.35 -1.03
N ALA A 15 -16.01 0.93 -1.76
CA ALA A 15 -17.42 0.88 -1.38
C ALA A 15 -17.93 -0.57 -1.25
N ILE A 16 -17.60 -1.43 -2.21
CA ILE A 16 -17.96 -2.86 -2.18
C ILE A 16 -17.34 -3.56 -0.97
N ALA A 17 -16.03 -3.37 -0.74
CA ALA A 17 -15.34 -3.98 0.39
C ALA A 17 -15.91 -3.53 1.74
N MET A 18 -16.30 -2.25 1.88
CA MET A 18 -16.99 -1.75 3.08
C MET A 18 -18.36 -2.38 3.28
N GLY A 19 -19.15 -2.57 2.21
CA GLY A 19 -20.44 -3.27 2.31
C GLY A 19 -20.27 -4.71 2.78
N LEU A 20 -19.34 -5.45 2.17
CA LEU A 20 -19.05 -6.84 2.56
C LEU A 20 -18.53 -6.95 4.00
N ALA A 21 -17.76 -5.97 4.46
CA ALA A 21 -17.28 -5.93 5.84
C ALA A 21 -18.40 -5.60 6.84
N ALA A 22 -19.33 -4.70 6.47
CA ALA A 22 -20.49 -4.37 7.31
C ALA A 22 -21.41 -5.58 7.52
N ASP A 23 -21.55 -6.44 6.52
CA ASP A 23 -22.30 -7.70 6.60
C ASP A 23 -21.47 -8.85 7.20
N ALA A 24 -20.27 -8.58 7.73
CA ALA A 24 -19.33 -9.55 8.29
C ALA A 24 -18.94 -10.69 7.33
N ILE A 25 -19.02 -10.46 6.01
CA ILE A 25 -18.72 -11.45 4.96
C ILE A 25 -17.20 -11.53 4.72
N PHE A 26 -16.54 -10.38 4.57
CA PHE A 26 -15.09 -10.31 4.35
C PHE A 26 -14.46 -9.16 5.15
N PRO A 27 -13.30 -9.39 5.81
CA PRO A 27 -12.59 -8.32 6.51
C PRO A 27 -11.93 -7.35 5.54
N LEU A 28 -11.64 -6.14 6.03
CA LEU A 28 -10.99 -5.07 5.27
C LEU A 28 -9.46 -5.23 5.16
N THR A 29 -8.86 -6.26 5.76
CA THR A 29 -7.40 -6.46 5.84
C THR A 29 -6.70 -6.19 4.50
N GLY A 30 -7.12 -6.90 3.45
CA GLY A 30 -6.47 -6.78 2.14
C GLY A 30 -6.65 -5.40 1.50
N ARG A 31 -7.80 -4.75 1.73
CA ARG A 31 -8.01 -3.36 1.27
C ARG A 31 -7.04 -2.42 1.96
N VAL A 32 -6.92 -2.49 3.28
CA VAL A 32 -6.08 -1.55 4.05
C VAL A 32 -4.61 -1.74 3.70
N LEU A 33 -4.14 -2.98 3.60
CA LEU A 33 -2.76 -3.28 3.18
C LEU A 33 -2.47 -2.80 1.75
N SER A 34 -3.43 -2.95 0.85
CA SER A 34 -3.29 -2.45 -0.53
C SER A 34 -3.15 -0.93 -0.64
N ILE A 35 -3.51 -0.17 0.40
CA ILE A 35 -3.32 1.29 0.46
C ILE A 35 -1.88 1.64 0.84
N ILE A 36 -1.31 0.93 1.81
CA ILE A 36 0.01 1.26 2.39
C ILE A 36 1.17 0.74 1.54
N ILE A 37 0.98 -0.39 0.85
CA ILE A 37 2.07 -1.08 0.14
C ILE A 37 2.68 -0.22 -0.99
N PRO A 38 1.92 0.42 -1.89
CA PRO A 38 2.50 1.23 -2.96
C PRO A 38 3.40 2.38 -2.47
N PRO A 39 2.95 3.30 -1.59
CA PRO A 39 3.78 4.43 -1.18
C PRO A 39 4.97 4.01 -0.30
N ILE A 40 4.82 3.00 0.58
CA ILE A 40 5.94 2.49 1.39
C ILE A 40 6.95 1.76 0.49
N GLY A 41 6.48 0.88 -0.40
CA GLY A 41 7.35 0.11 -1.29
C GLY A 41 8.18 1.00 -2.22
N LEU A 42 7.55 2.01 -2.83
CA LEU A 42 8.26 2.99 -3.67
C LEU A 42 9.21 3.86 -2.86
N GLY A 43 8.78 4.33 -1.69
CA GLY A 43 9.63 5.09 -0.79
C GLY A 43 10.89 4.33 -0.39
N LEU A 44 10.73 3.07 0.05
CA LEU A 44 11.85 2.18 0.34
C LEU A 44 12.73 1.93 -0.88
N ALA A 45 12.15 1.77 -2.07
CA ALA A 45 12.90 1.61 -3.31
C ALA A 45 13.86 2.79 -3.56
N THR A 46 13.44 4.03 -3.28
CA THR A 46 14.32 5.21 -3.44
C THR A 46 15.49 5.27 -2.46
N VAL A 47 15.32 4.70 -1.27
CA VAL A 47 16.38 4.64 -0.25
C VAL A 47 17.35 3.51 -0.55
N LEU A 48 16.82 2.36 -1.00
CA LEU A 48 17.57 1.13 -1.21
C LEU A 48 18.20 1.00 -2.60
N ASP A 49 17.84 1.83 -3.58
CA ASP A 49 18.28 1.71 -4.98
C ASP A 49 19.79 1.54 -5.15
N LYS A 50 20.58 2.37 -4.45
CA LYS A 50 22.04 2.36 -4.49
C LYS A 50 22.61 1.09 -3.85
N PHE A 51 21.96 0.54 -2.83
CA PHE A 51 22.43 -0.66 -2.15
C PHE A 51 22.08 -1.94 -2.93
N VAL A 52 20.89 -1.99 -3.53
CA VAL A 52 20.38 -3.17 -4.24
C VAL A 52 20.94 -3.24 -5.68
N VAL A 53 20.89 -2.12 -6.40
CA VAL A 53 21.22 -2.07 -7.85
C VAL A 53 22.61 -1.47 -8.09
N LYS A 54 23.35 -1.11 -7.03
CA LYS A 54 24.69 -0.49 -7.07
C LYS A 54 24.77 0.82 -7.87
N ARG A 55 23.62 1.44 -8.17
CA ARG A 55 23.50 2.72 -8.88
C ARG A 55 22.26 3.48 -8.43
N ARG A 56 22.22 4.78 -8.70
CA ARG A 56 21.00 5.58 -8.51
C ARG A 56 20.07 5.37 -9.70
N VAL A 57 18.86 4.90 -9.42
CA VAL A 57 17.80 4.70 -10.41
C VAL A 57 16.84 5.89 -10.39
N PHE A 58 16.63 6.49 -9.21
CA PHE A 58 15.76 7.62 -9.01
C PHE A 58 16.53 8.95 -9.05
N ASP A 59 15.92 9.97 -9.66
CA ASP A 59 16.43 11.33 -9.64
C ASP A 59 16.31 11.95 -8.22
N GLU A 60 16.91 13.12 -8.02
CA GLU A 60 16.90 13.78 -6.72
C GLU A 60 15.49 14.14 -6.25
N SER A 61 14.62 14.60 -7.16
CA SER A 61 13.24 14.92 -6.83
C SER A 61 12.46 13.68 -6.37
N LEU A 62 12.56 12.55 -7.07
CA LEU A 62 11.88 11.32 -6.67
C LEU A 62 12.42 10.74 -5.35
N ARG A 63 13.68 10.97 -5.01
CA ARG A 63 14.23 10.57 -3.69
C ARG A 63 13.64 11.39 -2.55
N VAL A 64 13.47 12.70 -2.74
CA VAL A 64 12.80 13.56 -1.76
C VAL A 64 11.35 13.15 -1.61
N VAL A 65 10.65 12.92 -2.73
CA VAL A 65 9.27 12.43 -2.73
C VAL A 65 9.19 11.08 -2.03
N GLY A 66 10.13 10.15 -2.28
CA GLY A 66 10.14 8.81 -1.70
C GLY A 66 10.14 8.82 -0.18
N SER A 67 10.94 9.68 0.45
CA SER A 67 10.91 9.87 1.92
C SER A 67 9.53 10.31 2.41
N THR A 68 8.89 11.25 1.71
CA THR A 68 7.52 11.70 2.01
C THR A 68 6.50 10.59 1.78
N SER A 69 6.66 9.78 0.72
CA SER A 69 5.77 8.65 0.41
C SER A 69 5.77 7.61 1.52
N ILE A 70 6.91 7.31 2.15
CA ILE A 70 6.94 6.41 3.33
C ILE A 70 6.04 6.97 4.43
N MET A 71 6.19 8.25 4.79
CA MET A 71 5.38 8.88 5.84
C MET A 71 3.88 8.85 5.50
N LEU A 72 3.52 9.16 4.25
CA LEU A 72 2.14 9.08 3.76
C LEU A 72 1.60 7.65 3.82
N GLY A 73 2.40 6.66 3.47
CA GLY A 73 2.01 5.25 3.58
C GLY A 73 1.74 4.81 5.02
N LEU A 74 2.53 5.29 5.99
CA LEU A 74 2.34 5.00 7.43
C LEU A 74 1.03 5.56 8.00
N ILE A 75 0.43 6.55 7.35
CA ILE A 75 -0.91 7.08 7.69
C ILE A 75 -1.98 6.66 6.67
N ALA A 76 -1.70 5.65 5.85
CA ALA A 76 -2.56 5.10 4.81
C ALA A 76 -3.04 6.08 3.73
N VAL A 77 -2.11 6.89 3.22
CA VAL A 77 -2.33 7.75 2.04
C VAL A 77 -1.57 7.16 0.85
N SER A 78 -2.30 6.55 -0.08
CA SER A 78 -1.74 5.91 -1.28
C SER A 78 -1.21 6.90 -2.33
N GLU A 79 -1.68 8.14 -2.27
CA GLU A 79 -1.41 9.23 -3.20
C GLU A 79 0.07 9.63 -3.19
N GLY A 80 0.80 9.29 -2.12
CA GLY A 80 2.25 9.45 -2.06
C GLY A 80 2.99 8.73 -3.21
N ALA A 81 2.36 7.75 -3.87
CA ALA A 81 2.91 7.06 -5.03
C ALA A 81 2.62 7.73 -6.38
N ILE A 82 1.74 8.75 -6.44
CA ILE A 82 1.34 9.40 -7.70
C ILE A 82 2.53 9.95 -8.49
N PRO A 83 3.52 10.65 -7.89
CA PRO A 83 4.65 11.18 -8.65
C PRO A 83 5.48 10.10 -9.37
N PHE A 84 5.62 8.91 -8.76
CA PHE A 84 6.29 7.76 -9.36
C PHE A 84 5.47 7.17 -10.52
N MET A 85 4.16 7.12 -10.36
CA MET A 85 3.24 6.66 -11.39
C MET A 85 3.25 7.61 -12.60
N LEU A 86 3.28 8.92 -12.37
CA LEU A 86 3.36 9.92 -13.45
C LEU A 86 4.69 9.85 -14.20
N LYS A 87 5.80 9.52 -13.52
CA LYS A 87 7.11 9.37 -14.17
C LYS A 87 7.17 8.16 -15.10
N ASN A 88 6.68 7.00 -14.64
CA ASN A 88 6.70 5.77 -15.42
C ASN A 88 5.50 4.86 -15.08
N PRO A 89 4.33 5.09 -15.71
CA PRO A 89 3.11 4.37 -15.35
C PRO A 89 3.18 2.89 -15.73
N LEU A 90 3.88 2.56 -16.82
CA LEU A 90 4.00 1.20 -17.34
C LEU A 90 4.74 0.26 -16.39
N ILE A 91 5.64 0.80 -15.56
CA ILE A 91 6.37 0.02 -14.54
C ILE A 91 5.68 0.15 -13.18
N THR A 92 5.31 1.38 -12.79
CA THR A 92 4.82 1.67 -11.45
C THR A 92 3.45 1.05 -11.16
N ILE A 93 2.51 1.07 -12.11
CA ILE A 93 1.18 0.48 -11.88
C ILE A 93 1.27 -1.03 -11.68
N PRO A 94 1.92 -1.80 -12.58
CA PRO A 94 2.03 -3.25 -12.39
C PRO A 94 2.80 -3.64 -11.12
N ILE A 95 3.91 -2.96 -10.80
CA ILE A 95 4.68 -3.33 -9.60
C ILE A 95 3.89 -3.03 -8.31
N ASN A 96 3.14 -1.92 -8.28
CA ASN A 96 2.27 -1.61 -7.14
C ASN A 96 1.17 -2.66 -6.99
N MET A 97 0.55 -3.08 -8.10
CA MET A 97 -0.48 -4.12 -8.07
C MET A 97 0.08 -5.45 -7.57
N LEU A 98 1.20 -5.90 -8.11
CA LEU A 98 1.84 -7.14 -7.70
C LEU A 98 2.25 -7.09 -6.23
N GLY A 99 2.91 -6.01 -5.80
CA GLY A 99 3.28 -5.83 -4.39
C GLY A 99 2.06 -5.87 -3.47
N ALA A 100 0.98 -5.17 -3.83
CA ALA A 100 -0.24 -5.15 -3.05
C ALA A 100 -0.92 -6.53 -2.99
N ILE A 101 -0.95 -7.28 -4.10
CA ILE A 101 -1.47 -8.65 -4.15
C ILE A 101 -0.65 -9.55 -3.23
N PHE A 102 0.68 -9.60 -3.42
CA PHE A 102 1.54 -10.49 -2.64
C PHE A 102 1.52 -10.16 -1.15
N GLY A 103 1.68 -8.88 -0.78
CA GLY A 103 1.65 -8.48 0.63
C GLY A 103 0.29 -8.73 1.29
N SER A 104 -0.80 -8.32 0.64
CA SER A 104 -2.15 -8.51 1.20
C SER A 104 -2.53 -9.99 1.32
N CYS A 105 -2.25 -10.80 0.29
CA CYS A 105 -2.53 -12.23 0.33
C CYS A 105 -1.67 -12.95 1.36
N THR A 106 -0.40 -12.57 1.52
CA THR A 106 0.49 -13.15 2.53
C THR A 106 -0.05 -12.87 3.92
N ALA A 107 -0.36 -11.61 4.23
CA ALA A 107 -0.90 -11.25 5.54
C ALA A 107 -2.22 -11.97 5.87
N VAL A 108 -3.13 -12.04 4.89
CA VAL A 108 -4.41 -12.77 5.06
C VAL A 108 -4.17 -14.28 5.24
N ALA A 109 -3.26 -14.88 4.47
CA ALA A 109 -2.94 -16.30 4.58
C ALA A 109 -2.30 -16.66 5.93
N LEU A 110 -1.53 -15.74 6.49
CA LEU A 110 -0.91 -15.86 7.81
C LEU A 110 -1.90 -15.53 8.96
N GLY A 111 -3.12 -15.13 8.64
CA GLY A 111 -4.23 -14.97 9.58
C GLY A 111 -4.45 -13.55 10.10
N ALA A 112 -3.98 -12.50 9.40
CA ALA A 112 -4.26 -11.11 9.78
C ALA A 112 -5.72 -10.74 9.51
N VAL A 113 -6.40 -10.16 10.50
CA VAL A 113 -7.80 -9.73 10.39
C VAL A 113 -7.97 -8.29 10.86
N GLN A 114 -8.55 -7.43 10.02
CA GLN A 114 -8.99 -6.08 10.36
C GLN A 114 -10.38 -5.82 9.79
N TRP A 115 -11.35 -5.61 10.68
CA TRP A 115 -12.72 -5.24 10.32
C TRP A 115 -12.94 -3.74 10.24
N ASN A 116 -12.16 -2.97 11.00
CA ASN A 116 -12.36 -1.53 11.12
C ASN A 116 -11.74 -0.78 9.93
N PRO A 117 -12.42 0.26 9.40
CA PRO A 117 -11.90 1.09 8.31
C PRO A 117 -10.87 2.09 8.82
N LEU A 118 -9.91 1.63 9.63
CA LEU A 118 -8.86 2.45 10.22
C LEU A 118 -7.58 2.42 9.40
N PRO A 119 -6.89 3.57 9.26
CA PRO A 119 -5.68 3.68 8.46
C PRO A 119 -4.44 3.13 9.19
N ALA A 120 -3.66 2.30 8.50
CA ALA A 120 -2.28 1.91 8.84
C ALA A 120 -2.01 1.71 10.35
N ILE A 121 -1.05 2.43 10.93
CA ILE A 121 -0.61 2.29 12.33
C ILE A 121 -1.77 2.51 13.32
N TRP A 122 -2.75 3.34 12.97
CA TRP A 122 -3.90 3.62 13.82
C TRP A 122 -4.86 2.44 13.94
N GLY A 123 -4.86 1.53 12.95
CA GLY A 123 -5.63 0.29 12.99
C GLY A 123 -4.97 -0.80 13.83
N TRP A 124 -3.64 -0.77 14.01
CA TRP A 124 -2.87 -1.87 14.61
C TRP A 124 -3.38 -2.38 15.95
N PRO A 125 -3.83 -1.55 16.91
CA PRO A 125 -4.36 -2.05 18.18
C PRO A 125 -5.64 -2.89 18.04
N LEU A 126 -6.33 -2.80 16.90
CA LEU A 126 -7.58 -3.52 16.59
C LEU A 126 -7.38 -4.60 15.52
N VAL A 127 -6.15 -4.84 15.08
CA VAL A 127 -5.81 -5.93 14.16
C VAL A 127 -5.65 -7.22 14.96
N GLU A 128 -6.39 -8.25 14.58
CA GLU A 128 -6.08 -9.60 15.03
C GLU A 128 -4.85 -10.10 14.28
N ASN A 129 -3.92 -10.70 15.02
CA ASN A 129 -2.70 -11.26 14.47
C ASN A 129 -1.79 -10.21 13.78
N LEU A 130 -1.46 -9.15 14.53
CA LEU A 130 -0.68 -8.00 14.04
C LEU A 130 0.66 -8.38 13.39
N TRP A 131 1.34 -9.44 13.85
CA TRP A 131 2.60 -9.86 13.22
C TRP A 131 2.38 -10.22 11.75
N ALA A 132 1.31 -10.96 11.44
CA ALA A 132 0.96 -11.35 10.07
C ALA A 132 0.60 -10.14 9.22
N TYR A 133 0.06 -9.08 9.82
CA TYR A 133 -0.25 -7.82 9.15
C TYR A 133 0.99 -7.02 8.75
N ILE A 134 2.08 -7.14 9.51
CA ILE A 134 3.33 -6.40 9.29
C ILE A 134 4.25 -7.08 8.28
N VAL A 135 4.13 -8.40 8.10
CA VAL A 135 4.88 -9.20 7.12
C VAL A 135 4.37 -8.94 5.69
#